data_AF-A0A8T1UHQ4-F1
#
_entry.id   AF-A0A8T1UHQ4-F1
#
_cell.length_a   1.000
_cell.length_b   1.000
_cell.length_c   1.000
_cell.angle_alpha   90.00
_cell.angle_beta   90.00
_cell.angle_gamma   90.00
#
_symmetry.space_group_name_H-M   'P 1'
#
loop_
_entity.id
_entity.type
_entity.pdbx_description
1 polymer ?
#
loop_
_entity_poly.entity_id
_entity_poly.type
_entity_poly.pdbx_seq_one_letter_code
_entity_poly.pdbx_strand_id
1 'polypeptide(L)'
;MTVPLKDYTLFTPYKLSESLELKNRIVMSPLTRARCDPVTHEAGPMQVEYYSQRAGAGLIITEAVAISVQGFGWYGAPCLYTEAHRDSWKPVVEAVHAKDNVEADEQVPEEVSVSRLTKQRREEELPEEKHQDLAQIMRSYVKQRDLAVVTTLKRSPQ
;
A
#
# COMPACT_ATOMS: atom_id res chain seq x y z
N MET A 1 7.08 -25.25 -28.97
CA MET A 1 6.41 -24.00 -29.38
C MET A 1 6.28 -23.13 -28.15
N THR A 2 6.94 -21.97 -28.12
CA THR A 2 6.82 -20.99 -27.03
C THR A 2 5.69 -20.03 -27.37
N VAL A 3 4.77 -19.83 -26.42
CA VAL A 3 3.72 -18.81 -26.55
C VAL A 3 4.33 -17.47 -26.11
N PRO A 4 4.20 -16.38 -26.90
CA PRO A 4 4.63 -15.06 -26.47
C PRO A 4 3.96 -14.66 -25.14
N LEU A 5 4.71 -14.04 -24.22
CA LEU A 5 4.22 -13.67 -22.89
C LEU A 5 2.92 -12.84 -22.94
N LYS A 6 2.82 -11.92 -23.90
CA LYS A 6 1.63 -11.08 -24.11
C LYS A 6 0.33 -11.84 -24.43
N ASP A 7 0.44 -13.09 -24.87
CA ASP A 7 -0.72 -13.89 -25.27
C ASP A 7 -1.30 -14.70 -24.10
N TYR A 8 -0.63 -14.71 -22.93
CA TYR A 8 -1.18 -15.31 -21.71
C TYR A 8 -2.20 -14.37 -21.07
N THR A 9 -3.34 -14.94 -20.67
CA THR A 9 -4.42 -14.22 -19.97
C THR A 9 -3.91 -13.37 -18.80
N LEU A 10 -2.86 -13.82 -18.10
CA LEU A 10 -2.25 -13.12 -16.97
C LEU A 10 -1.78 -11.69 -17.32
N PHE A 11 -1.28 -11.46 -18.53
CA PHE A 11 -0.75 -10.17 -18.99
C PHE A 11 -1.75 -9.33 -19.79
N THR A 12 -3.02 -9.76 -19.86
CA THR A 12 -4.08 -9.00 -20.53
C THR A 12 -4.79 -8.05 -19.54
N PRO A 13 -5.31 -6.90 -20.00
CA PRO A 13 -6.11 -6.01 -19.16
C PRO A 13 -7.33 -6.71 -18.54
N TYR A 14 -7.80 -6.16 -17.42
CA TYR A 14 -8.99 -6.66 -16.72
C TYR A 14 -9.82 -5.51 -16.14
N LYS A 15 -11.07 -5.39 -16.60
CA LYS A 15 -12.06 -4.48 -16.02
C LYS A 15 -12.56 -5.05 -14.69
N LEU A 16 -12.09 -4.49 -13.57
CA LEU A 16 -12.47 -4.92 -12.23
C LEU A 16 -13.79 -4.26 -11.77
N SER A 17 -14.05 -3.03 -12.19
CA SER A 17 -15.32 -2.33 -11.97
C SER A 17 -15.59 -1.31 -13.09
N GLU A 18 -16.71 -0.59 -13.02
CA GLU A 18 -17.02 0.49 -13.98
C GLU A 18 -15.99 1.62 -13.99
N SER A 19 -15.29 1.85 -12.88
CA SER A 19 -14.33 2.94 -12.73
C SER A 19 -12.88 2.46 -12.61
N LEU A 20 -12.62 1.15 -12.77
CA LEU A 20 -11.30 0.58 -12.53
C LEU A 20 -10.97 -0.53 -13.53
N GLU A 21 -9.95 -0.27 -14.34
CA GLU A 21 -9.35 -1.21 -15.28
C GLU A 21 -7.89 -1.44 -14.90
N LEU A 22 -7.51 -2.71 -14.76
CA LEU A 22 -6.15 -3.12 -14.44
C LEU A 22 -5.38 -3.37 -15.74
N LYS A 23 -4.12 -2.92 -15.81
CA LYS A 23 -3.23 -3.14 -16.96
C LYS A 23 -2.83 -4.60 -17.17
N ASN A 24 -2.87 -5.41 -16.12
CA ASN A 24 -2.65 -6.85 -16.13
C ASN A 24 -3.38 -7.51 -14.94
N ARG A 25 -3.36 -8.84 -14.86
CA ARG A 25 -4.05 -9.61 -13.80
C ARG A 25 -3.13 -9.99 -12.64
N ILE A 26 -1.97 -9.35 -12.53
CA ILE A 26 -1.02 -9.58 -11.44
C ILE A 26 -1.38 -8.66 -10.29
N VAL A 27 -1.69 -9.26 -9.14
CA VAL A 27 -2.03 -8.52 -7.93
C VAL A 27 -0.93 -8.73 -6.90
N MET A 28 -0.41 -7.63 -6.36
CA MET A 28 0.43 -7.70 -5.17
C MET A 28 -0.46 -7.90 -3.94
N SER A 29 -0.31 -9.05 -3.30
CA SER A 29 -0.97 -9.39 -2.03
C SER A 29 -0.62 -8.39 -0.93
N PRO A 30 -1.48 -8.19 0.09
CA PRO A 30 -1.09 -7.47 1.31
C PRO A 30 0.06 -8.20 2.01
N LEU A 31 1.17 -7.49 2.25
CA LEU A 31 2.40 -8.05 2.83
C LEU A 31 2.95 -7.14 3.93
N THR A 32 2.69 -7.46 5.19
CA THR A 32 3.23 -6.74 6.36
C THR A 32 4.76 -6.72 6.35
N ARG A 33 5.36 -5.52 6.37
CA ARG A 33 6.83 -5.37 6.28
C ARG A 33 7.51 -4.89 7.55
N ALA A 34 6.75 -4.34 8.51
CA ALA A 34 7.27 -3.83 9.79
C ALA A 34 8.38 -2.78 9.60
N ARG A 35 8.14 -1.79 8.73
CA ARG A 35 9.14 -0.78 8.31
C ARG A 35 8.69 0.66 8.51
N CYS A 36 7.48 0.89 9.03
CA CYS A 36 7.06 2.24 9.37
C CYS A 36 7.77 2.70 10.63
N ASP A 37 7.76 4.02 10.86
CA ASP A 37 8.41 4.56 12.05
C ASP A 37 7.81 3.92 13.32
N PRO A 38 8.64 3.41 14.24
CA PRO A 38 8.13 2.65 15.38
C PRO A 38 7.44 3.50 16.44
N VAL A 39 7.61 4.83 16.42
CA VAL A 39 7.04 5.77 17.40
C VAL A 39 5.83 6.48 16.81
N THR A 40 5.95 6.99 15.59
CA THR A 40 4.90 7.78 14.92
C THR A 40 4.00 6.92 14.03
N HIS A 41 4.41 5.71 13.67
CA HIS A 41 3.69 4.80 12.76
C HIS A 41 3.46 5.34 11.35
N GLU A 42 4.20 6.38 10.99
CA GLU A 42 4.17 7.04 9.69
C GLU A 42 4.99 6.25 8.65
N ALA A 43 4.54 6.33 7.39
CA ALA A 43 5.31 5.83 6.26
C ALA A 43 6.48 6.78 5.94
N GLY A 44 7.63 6.21 5.59
CA GLY A 44 8.82 6.97 5.24
C GLY A 44 9.34 6.67 3.83
N PRO A 45 10.57 7.12 3.51
CA PRO A 45 11.18 6.93 2.18
C PRO A 45 11.26 5.46 1.74
N MET A 46 11.39 4.52 2.69
CA MET A 46 11.44 3.09 2.39
C MET A 46 10.13 2.55 1.82
N GLN A 47 8.98 3.05 2.27
CA GLN A 47 7.66 2.66 1.75
C GLN A 47 7.49 3.18 0.32
N VAL A 48 7.87 4.45 0.09
CA VAL A 48 7.82 5.07 -1.24
C VAL A 48 8.61 4.24 -2.25
N GLU A 49 9.87 3.93 -1.95
CA GLU A 49 10.71 3.09 -2.82
C GLU A 49 10.16 1.66 -2.96
N TYR A 50 9.70 1.08 -1.86
CA TYR A 50 9.20 -0.30 -1.86
C TYR A 50 7.98 -0.49 -2.78
N TYR A 51 7.03 0.42 -2.71
CA TYR A 51 5.81 0.36 -3.53
C TYR A 51 6.06 0.86 -4.96
N SER A 52 6.94 1.85 -5.17
CA SER A 52 7.29 2.33 -6.52
C SER A 52 7.90 1.23 -7.38
N GLN A 53 8.79 0.40 -6.81
CA GLN A 53 9.38 -0.76 -7.48
C GLN A 53 8.35 -1.83 -7.90
N ARG A 54 7.15 -1.80 -7.31
CA ARG A 54 6.08 -2.80 -7.53
C ARG A 54 4.91 -2.25 -8.31
N ALA A 55 4.97 -0.99 -8.73
CA ALA A 55 3.94 -0.33 -9.51
C ALA A 55 3.62 -1.05 -10.84
N GLY A 56 4.47 -1.97 -11.32
CA GLY A 56 4.17 -2.83 -12.48
C GLY A 56 3.00 -3.82 -12.28
N ALA A 57 2.56 -4.08 -11.04
CA ALA A 57 1.38 -4.89 -10.78
C ALA A 57 0.11 -4.20 -11.29
N GLY A 58 -0.88 -4.98 -11.75
CA GLY A 58 -2.18 -4.46 -12.14
C GLY A 58 -2.93 -3.84 -10.95
N LEU A 59 -2.76 -4.42 -9.76
CA LEU A 59 -3.29 -3.91 -8.49
C LEU A 59 -2.29 -4.13 -7.36
N ILE A 60 -2.12 -3.13 -6.50
CA ILE A 60 -1.37 -3.22 -5.26
C ILE A 60 -2.31 -3.15 -4.07
N ILE A 61 -2.28 -4.17 -3.22
CA ILE A 61 -2.89 -4.10 -1.89
C ILE A 61 -1.76 -3.83 -0.91
N THR A 62 -1.91 -2.77 -0.11
CA THR A 62 -0.90 -2.39 0.86
C THR A 62 -0.73 -3.46 1.94
N GLU A 63 0.31 -3.32 2.74
CA GLU A 63 0.37 -3.99 4.04
C GLU A 63 -0.84 -3.65 4.93
N ALA A 64 -1.05 -4.47 5.97
CA ALA A 64 -2.10 -4.22 6.94
C ALA A 64 -1.84 -2.92 7.70
N VAL A 65 -2.83 -2.03 7.73
CA VAL A 65 -2.75 -0.72 8.37
C VAL A 65 -3.74 -0.63 9.52
N ALA A 66 -3.28 -0.23 10.70
CA ALA A 66 -4.13 -0.08 11.87
C ALA A 66 -5.03 1.17 11.75
N ILE A 67 -6.34 1.00 11.93
CA ILE A 67 -7.34 2.09 11.84
C ILE A 67 -7.73 2.68 13.21
N SER A 68 -7.12 2.19 14.29
CA SER A 68 -7.29 2.71 15.64
C SER A 68 -6.11 2.27 16.51
N VAL A 69 -5.96 2.90 17.67
CA VAL A 69 -4.98 2.49 18.69
C VAL A 69 -5.23 1.04 19.12
N GLN A 70 -6.49 0.63 19.31
CA GLN A 70 -6.84 -0.74 19.67
C GLN A 70 -6.54 -1.76 18.56
N GLY A 71 -6.49 -1.32 17.30
CA GLY A 71 -6.15 -2.15 16.15
C GLY A 71 -4.66 -2.26 15.88
N PHE A 72 -3.82 -1.52 16.61
CA PHE A 72 -2.37 -1.60 16.50
C PHE A 72 -1.84 -2.81 17.27
N GLY A 73 -1.05 -3.66 16.62
CA GLY A 73 -0.69 -4.97 17.20
C GLY A 73 0.76 -5.42 16.99
N TRP A 74 1.61 -4.67 16.29
CA TRP A 74 3.00 -5.09 16.07
C TRP A 74 3.95 -3.93 15.79
N TYR A 75 5.22 -4.14 16.12
CA TYR A 75 6.29 -3.17 15.91
C TYR A 75 6.47 -2.82 14.42
N GLY A 76 6.57 -1.52 14.13
CA GLY A 76 6.76 -1.00 12.76
C GLY A 76 5.54 -1.15 11.84
N ALA A 77 4.35 -1.43 12.39
CA ALA A 77 3.10 -1.39 11.62
C ALA A 77 2.77 0.05 11.21
N PRO A 78 2.23 0.28 10.01
CA PRO A 78 1.61 1.57 9.71
C PRO A 78 0.27 1.73 10.43
N CYS A 79 -0.07 2.99 10.69
CA CYS A 79 -1.38 3.40 11.18
C CYS A 79 -2.09 4.32 10.18
N LEU A 80 -3.39 4.58 10.41
CA LEU A 80 -4.23 5.44 9.56
C LEU A 80 -5.39 6.12 10.29
N TYR A 81 -5.21 6.41 11.57
CA TYR A 81 -6.22 7.07 12.40
C TYR A 81 -5.90 8.52 12.77
N THR A 82 -4.84 9.10 12.20
CA THR A 82 -4.46 10.51 12.36
C THR A 82 -4.20 11.15 11.00
N GLU A 83 -4.22 12.48 10.94
CA GLU A 83 -3.89 13.21 9.72
C GLU A 83 -2.43 12.99 9.31
N ALA A 84 -1.50 12.94 10.27
CA ALA A 84 -0.09 12.69 10.02
C ALA A 84 0.13 11.30 9.39
N HIS A 85 -0.59 10.27 9.88
CA HIS A 85 -0.58 8.95 9.23
C HIS A 85 -1.03 9.03 7.77
N ARG A 86 -2.19 9.67 7.50
CA ARG A 86 -2.70 9.83 6.13
C ARG A 86 -1.69 10.57 5.24
N ASP A 87 -1.13 11.65 5.75
CA ASP A 87 -0.23 12.52 4.99
C ASP A 87 1.09 11.82 4.67
N SER A 88 1.60 10.98 5.57
CA SER A 88 2.78 10.15 5.34
C SER A 88 2.62 9.15 4.19
N TRP A 89 1.38 8.72 3.90
CA TRP A 89 1.08 7.78 2.81
C TRP A 89 0.88 8.46 1.44
N LYS A 90 0.66 9.78 1.38
CA LYS A 90 0.44 10.48 0.09
C LYS A 90 1.62 10.30 -0.89
N PRO A 91 2.90 10.47 -0.49
CA PRO A 91 4.02 10.28 -1.41
C PRO A 91 4.13 8.83 -1.93
N VAL A 92 3.68 7.85 -1.13
CA VAL A 92 3.66 6.44 -1.55
C VAL A 92 2.66 6.23 -2.68
N VAL A 93 1.45 6.78 -2.53
CA VAL A 93 0.40 6.71 -3.57
C VAL A 93 0.84 7.44 -4.84
N GLU A 94 1.40 8.64 -4.70
CA GLU A 94 1.90 9.44 -5.82
C GLU A 94 3.00 8.70 -6.60
N ALA A 95 3.95 8.06 -5.91
CA ALA A 95 5.01 7.31 -6.57
C ALA A 95 4.51 6.09 -7.36
N VAL A 96 3.47 5.40 -6.86
CA VAL A 96 2.82 4.30 -7.59
C VAL A 96 2.12 4.83 -8.85
N HIS A 97 1.31 5.89 -8.72
CA HIS A 97 0.61 6.48 -9.86
C HIS A 97 1.55 7.10 -10.89
N ALA A 98 2.68 7.66 -10.46
CA ALA A 98 3.70 8.20 -11.37
C ALA A 98 4.31 7.09 -12.25
N LYS A 99 4.64 5.92 -11.67
CA LYS A 99 5.20 4.78 -12.41
C LYS A 99 4.18 4.09 -13.32
N ASP A 100 2.91 4.05 -12.93
CA ASP A 100 1.82 3.55 -13.79
C ASP A 100 1.67 4.34 -15.09
N ASN A 101 1.96 5.65 -15.06
CA ASN A 101 1.89 6.49 -16.24
C ASN A 101 3.10 6.31 -17.18
N VAL A 102 4.19 5.70 -16.70
CA VAL A 102 5.43 5.52 -17.48
C VAL A 102 5.43 4.20 -18.27
N GLU A 103 4.75 3.16 -17.80
CA GLU A 103 4.71 1.85 -18.49
C GLU A 103 3.84 1.80 -19.76
N ALA A 104 3.23 2.92 -20.18
CA ALA A 104 2.71 3.05 -21.55
C ALA A 104 3.84 3.13 -22.59
N ASP A 105 5.09 3.35 -22.17
CA ASP A 105 6.26 3.50 -23.05
C ASP A 105 7.45 2.73 -22.44
N GLU A 106 7.60 1.48 -22.87
CA GLU A 106 8.87 0.76 -23.11
C GLU A 106 9.97 0.60 -21.99
N GLN A 107 10.28 -0.68 -21.70
CA GLN A 107 11.55 -1.29 -21.21
C GLN A 107 11.97 -1.19 -19.70
N VAL A 108 12.11 -2.37 -19.08
CA VAL A 108 12.66 -2.62 -17.73
C VAL A 108 14.14 -3.05 -17.83
N PRO A 109 15.10 -2.39 -17.15
CA PRO A 109 16.43 -2.96 -16.91
C PRO A 109 16.55 -3.61 -15.52
N GLU A 110 17.40 -4.64 -15.46
CA GLU A 110 17.73 -5.48 -14.31
C GLU A 110 18.49 -4.76 -13.17
N GLU A 111 18.25 -5.30 -11.96
CA GLU A 111 19.08 -5.29 -10.74
C GLU A 111 19.11 -4.03 -9.82
N VAL A 112 18.55 -4.17 -8.61
CA VAL A 112 18.88 -3.31 -7.45
C VAL A 112 19.15 -4.19 -6.22
N SER A 113 20.41 -4.25 -5.82
CA SER A 113 20.91 -4.86 -4.58
C SER A 113 20.86 -3.85 -3.44
N VAL A 114 20.33 -4.22 -2.26
CA VAL A 114 20.49 -3.41 -1.04
C VAL A 114 20.77 -4.30 0.18
N SER A 115 21.95 -4.08 0.77
CA SER A 115 22.50 -4.74 1.95
C SER A 115 22.11 -4.09 3.29
N ARG A 116 21.89 -4.94 4.31
CA ARG A 116 21.99 -4.76 5.79
C ARG A 116 21.90 -3.35 6.39
N LEU A 117 20.96 -3.15 7.32
CA LEU A 117 21.21 -2.52 8.62
C LEU A 117 20.24 -3.04 9.71
N THR A 118 20.80 -3.58 10.79
CA THR A 118 20.15 -3.95 12.06
C THR A 118 20.58 -2.97 13.15
N LYS A 119 19.66 -2.46 13.98
CA LYS A 119 19.98 -2.04 15.37
C LYS A 119 18.73 -1.96 16.27
N GLN A 120 18.97 -2.23 17.56
CA GLN A 120 18.07 -2.71 18.61
C GLN A 120 17.28 -1.62 19.39
N ARG A 121 16.03 -1.97 19.73
CA ARG A 121 15.33 -1.99 21.05
C ARG A 121 15.50 -0.83 22.06
N ARG A 122 14.37 -0.27 22.50
CA ARG A 122 13.92 -0.16 23.92
C ARG A 122 12.38 -0.16 23.96
N GLU A 123 11.81 -0.97 24.85
CA GLU A 123 10.37 -1.07 25.13
C GLU A 123 10.03 -0.13 26.29
N GLU A 124 9.01 0.72 26.13
CA GLU A 124 8.35 1.43 27.23
C GLU A 124 6.83 1.18 27.09
N GLU A 125 6.22 0.69 28.17
CA GLU A 125 4.81 0.27 28.25
C GLU A 125 3.86 1.47 28.33
N LEU A 126 2.71 1.38 27.65
CA LEU A 126 1.64 2.38 27.67
C LEU A 126 0.42 1.87 28.46
N PRO A 127 -0.26 2.72 29.26
CA PRO A 127 -1.37 2.33 30.10
C PRO A 127 -2.70 2.19 29.33
N GLU A 128 -3.54 1.32 29.86
CA GLU A 128 -4.77 0.79 29.27
C GLU A 128 -5.98 1.68 29.62
N GLU A 129 -6.76 2.17 28.63
CA GLU A 129 -8.11 2.68 28.94
C GLU A 129 -9.16 2.60 27.79
N LYS A 130 -10.31 2.04 28.20
CA LYS A 130 -11.72 2.25 27.80
C LYS A 130 -12.15 1.97 26.35
N HIS A 131 -12.67 0.75 26.17
CA HIS A 131 -13.39 0.28 24.99
C HIS A 131 -14.73 0.99 24.77
N GLN A 132 -14.82 1.79 23.70
CA GLN A 132 -16.09 2.07 23.02
C GLN A 132 -16.28 1.07 21.86
N ASP A 133 -17.54 0.74 21.57
CA ASP A 133 -17.98 -0.32 20.67
C ASP A 133 -17.33 -0.22 19.28
N LEU A 134 -16.37 -1.12 19.03
CA LEU A 134 -15.57 -1.24 17.81
C LEU A 134 -16.44 -1.36 16.55
N ALA A 135 -17.62 -1.95 16.67
CA ALA A 135 -18.52 -2.14 15.54
C ALA A 135 -19.18 -0.83 15.08
N GLN A 136 -19.33 0.16 15.97
CA GLN A 136 -19.85 1.48 15.62
C GLN A 136 -18.77 2.35 14.96
N ILE A 137 -17.54 2.24 15.44
CA ILE A 137 -16.35 2.89 14.89
C ILE A 137 -16.04 2.37 13.47
N MET A 138 -16.04 1.05 13.28
CA MET A 138 -15.82 0.45 11.95
C MET A 138 -16.88 0.87 10.93
N ARG A 139 -18.16 1.02 11.36
CA ARG A 139 -19.24 1.49 10.49
C ARG A 139 -19.13 2.96 10.09
N SER A 140 -18.55 3.83 10.95
CA SER A 140 -18.27 5.22 10.57
C SER A 140 -17.07 5.34 9.62
N TYR A 141 -16.06 4.48 9.76
CA TYR A 141 -14.87 4.50 8.89
C TYR A 141 -15.14 3.95 7.48
N VAL A 142 -15.99 2.94 7.32
CA VAL A 142 -16.40 2.43 5.99
C VAL A 142 -17.18 3.50 5.17
N LYS A 143 -17.78 4.49 5.82
CA LYS A 143 -18.39 5.65 5.14
C LYS A 143 -17.37 6.70 4.68
N GLN A 144 -16.16 6.73 5.24
CA GLN A 144 -15.05 7.56 4.77
C GLN A 144 -14.28 6.82 3.67
N ARG A 145 -14.79 6.99 2.45
CA ARG A 145 -14.58 6.13 1.29
C ARG A 145 -13.21 6.23 0.59
N ASP A 146 -12.09 6.47 1.30
CA ASP A 146 -10.81 6.79 0.63
C ASP A 146 -9.50 6.22 1.23
N LEU A 147 -9.49 5.33 2.24
CA LEU A 147 -8.24 4.82 2.85
C LEU A 147 -8.49 3.42 3.46
N ALA A 148 -7.84 2.28 3.18
CA ALA A 148 -6.54 1.95 2.59
C ALA A 148 -6.67 0.78 1.58
N VAL A 149 -6.83 1.12 0.31
CA VAL A 149 -6.41 0.27 -0.81
C VAL A 149 -5.59 1.22 -1.67
N VAL A 150 -4.35 0.89 -1.99
CA VAL A 150 -3.63 1.60 -3.06
C VAL A 150 -4.24 1.12 -4.39
N THR A 151 -5.47 1.55 -4.62
CA THR A 151 -6.13 1.41 -5.90
C THR A 151 -5.53 2.43 -6.83
N THR A 152 -5.02 1.93 -7.95
CA THR A 152 -4.65 2.70 -9.13
C THR A 152 -5.94 3.25 -9.76
N LEU A 153 -6.55 4.26 -9.11
CA LEU A 153 -7.74 4.92 -9.63
C LEU A 153 -7.33 5.83 -10.78
N LYS A 154 -7.43 5.31 -12.00
CA LYS A 154 -7.58 6.15 -13.18
C LYS A 154 -8.99 6.75 -13.13
N ARG A 155 -9.12 7.97 -12.60
CA ARG A 155 -10.39 8.70 -12.65
C ARG A 155 -10.67 9.01 -14.13
N SER A 156 -11.68 8.38 -14.72
CA SER A 156 -12.21 8.82 -16.01
C SER A 156 -12.68 10.26 -15.87
N PRO A 157 -12.33 11.18 -16.79
CA PRO A 157 -12.95 12.50 -16.79
C PRO A 157 -14.46 12.33 -17.02
N GLN A 158 -15.25 12.96 -16.16
CA GLN A 158 -16.63 13.35 -16.47
C GLN A 158 -16.62 14.82 -16.88
#